data_AF-A0A935P3D4-F1
#
_entry.id   AF-A0A935P3D4-F1
#
_cell.length_a   1.000
_cell.length_b   1.000
_cell.length_c   1.000
_cell.angle_alpha   90.00
_cell.angle_beta   90.00
_cell.angle_gamma   90.00
#
_symmetry.space_group_name_H-M   'P 1'
#
loop_
_entity.id
_entity.type
_entity.pdbx_description
1 polymer ?
#
loop_
_entity_poly.entity_id
_entity_poly.type
_entity_poly.pdbx_seq_one_letter_code
_entity_poly.pdbx_strand_id
1 'polypeptide(L)'
;MSWCRSSSSSDAAAATRRCGSLRGSLRGSLVPASLVPASLVLASLAGSAVAAPSSHRSGASGPSSIAAFEHATEAARQPGSGAGQVVTRAELRNAIGFFLHDDGAVDAGERGHLGACLSDPGWTDGLTGPAIHYATAFAALYTDAAVALVAMDDIQAPLVDLLGAPGALTSSVWIQEGRVTSAGGVLSQASLRAAYDRGFRSNVSTFDPINVRELANELSGRLELGMPTQDEVDGALAYLTQGPRPAAQLYLASWITANRDGAPGDIGGVVVAAVSADRRFVRFIEVHVWGE
;
A
#
# COMPACT_ATOMS: atom_id res chain seq x y z
N MET A 1 -46.13 36.37 -2.88
CA MET A 1 -47.25 35.41 -3.01
C MET A 1 -46.70 34.03 -2.65
N SER A 2 -46.40 33.73 -1.39
CA SER A 2 -47.29 33.19 -0.34
C SER A 2 -48.18 32.04 -0.81
N TRP A 3 -47.74 30.80 -0.53
CA TRP A 3 -48.62 29.64 -0.36
C TRP A 3 -48.30 29.00 0.99
N CYS A 4 -49.37 28.74 1.74
CA CYS A 4 -49.41 28.31 3.13
C CYS A 4 -49.58 26.79 3.28
N ARG A 5 -49.20 26.32 4.49
CA ARG A 5 -49.74 25.19 5.30
C ARG A 5 -49.33 23.77 4.88
N SER A 6 -49.13 22.81 5.80
CA SER A 6 -49.43 22.74 7.24
C SER A 6 -48.68 21.56 7.89
N SER A 7 -48.41 21.71 9.18
CA SER A 7 -47.93 20.69 10.11
C SER A 7 -49.06 19.75 10.58
N SER A 8 -48.72 18.50 10.93
CA SER A 8 -49.33 17.78 12.06
C SER A 8 -48.51 16.57 12.49
N SER A 9 -48.32 16.50 13.79
CA SER A 9 -47.66 15.51 14.65
C SER A 9 -48.50 14.28 14.98
N SER A 10 -47.85 13.16 15.33
CA SER A 10 -48.25 12.21 16.40
C SER A 10 -47.20 11.08 16.44
N ASP A 11 -46.34 10.96 17.46
CA ASP A 11 -46.53 10.37 18.80
C ASP A 11 -46.82 8.85 18.83
N ALA A 12 -45.91 8.09 19.48
CA ALA A 12 -46.14 6.98 20.44
C ALA A 12 -44.85 6.12 20.58
N ALA A 13 -44.13 6.20 21.71
CA ALA A 13 -44.23 5.33 22.91
C ALA A 13 -43.23 4.15 22.86
N ALA A 14 -42.15 4.17 23.66
CA ALA A 14 -42.04 3.83 25.08
C ALA A 14 -41.84 2.32 25.34
N ALA A 15 -40.64 1.95 25.84
CA ALA A 15 -40.43 0.75 26.65
C ALA A 15 -39.37 1.03 27.72
N THR A 16 -39.62 0.50 28.91
CA THR A 16 -39.20 1.03 30.20
C THR A 16 -38.65 -0.09 31.09
N ARG A 17 -37.58 0.21 31.85
CA ARG A 17 -37.13 -0.35 33.15
C ARG A 17 -36.67 -1.83 33.27
N ARG A 18 -35.49 -2.04 33.90
CA ARG A 18 -35.26 -2.47 35.32
C ARG A 18 -33.76 -2.76 35.52
N CYS A 19 -33.04 -2.10 36.44
CA CYS A 19 -32.87 -2.37 37.89
C CYS A 19 -32.30 -3.77 38.25
N GLY A 20 -31.09 -3.79 38.81
CA GLY A 20 -30.49 -4.95 39.48
C GLY A 20 -29.18 -4.59 40.22
N SER A 21 -29.31 -4.11 41.46
CA SER A 21 -28.24 -3.90 42.45
C SER A 21 -28.09 -5.16 43.30
N LEU A 22 -26.87 -5.64 43.55
CA LEU A 22 -26.57 -6.54 44.67
C LEU A 22 -25.16 -6.26 45.23
N ARG A 23 -25.14 -5.73 46.46
CA ARG A 23 -24.00 -5.78 47.39
C ARG A 23 -23.97 -7.16 48.06
N GLY A 24 -22.77 -7.69 48.33
CA GLY A 24 -22.56 -8.85 49.18
C GLY A 24 -21.15 -8.83 49.80
N SER A 25 -21.10 -8.46 51.08
CA SER A 25 -19.95 -8.62 52.00
C SER A 25 -20.02 -10.01 52.63
N LEU A 26 -18.88 -10.63 52.98
CA LEU A 26 -18.62 -11.25 54.29
C LEU A 26 -17.25 -11.99 54.32
N ARG A 27 -16.43 -11.59 55.29
CA ARG A 27 -15.57 -12.36 56.22
C ARG A 27 -14.55 -13.38 55.70
N GLY A 28 -13.36 -13.29 56.31
CA GLY A 28 -12.18 -14.09 56.02
C GLY A 28 -11.93 -15.28 56.94
N SER A 29 -10.76 -15.88 56.75
CA SER A 29 -10.07 -16.71 57.74
C SER A 29 -8.58 -16.84 57.35
N LEU A 30 -7.72 -16.71 58.36
CA LEU A 30 -6.26 -16.84 58.34
C LEU A 30 -5.84 -18.33 58.15
N VAL A 31 -4.67 -18.71 57.59
CA VAL A 31 -3.32 -18.96 58.19
C VAL A 31 -2.66 -20.04 57.26
N PRO A 32 -1.34 -20.39 57.23
CA PRO A 32 -0.06 -19.65 57.21
C PRO A 32 0.89 -20.00 56.01
N ALA A 33 1.97 -19.22 55.92
CA ALA A 33 3.38 -19.55 55.62
C ALA A 33 3.75 -20.60 54.55
N SER A 34 4.47 -20.15 53.52
CA SER A 34 5.75 -20.77 53.15
C SER A 34 6.64 -19.79 52.39
N LEU A 35 7.88 -19.65 52.87
CA LEU A 35 8.99 -18.95 52.23
C LEU A 35 9.44 -19.73 50.99
N VAL A 36 9.47 -19.08 49.83
CA VAL A 36 10.21 -19.58 48.67
C VAL A 36 11.11 -18.44 48.16
N PRO A 37 12.42 -18.65 48.03
CA PRO A 37 13.38 -17.61 47.68
C PRO A 37 13.18 -17.09 46.26
N ALA A 38 13.37 -15.77 46.11
CA ALA A 38 13.46 -15.08 44.84
C ALA A 38 14.75 -15.50 44.11
N SER A 39 14.62 -16.40 43.14
CA SER A 39 15.66 -16.59 42.12
C SER A 39 15.41 -15.60 40.99
N LEU A 40 16.21 -14.53 40.98
CA LEU A 40 16.46 -13.71 39.80
C LEU A 40 16.94 -14.62 38.65
N VAL A 41 16.15 -14.73 37.59
CA VAL A 41 16.64 -15.16 36.27
C VAL A 41 16.55 -13.94 35.37
N LEU A 42 17.65 -13.19 35.28
CA LEU A 42 17.86 -12.25 34.18
C LEU A 42 18.07 -13.10 32.92
N ALA A 43 17.04 -13.21 32.08
CA ALA A 43 17.19 -13.67 30.72
C ALA A 43 17.90 -12.55 29.93
N SER A 44 19.16 -12.81 29.57
CA SER A 44 19.96 -11.99 28.67
C SER A 44 19.31 -11.95 27.28
N LEU A 45 18.77 -10.78 26.91
CA LEU A 45 18.45 -10.41 25.53
C LEU A 45 19.77 -10.08 24.81
N ALA A 46 20.43 -11.10 24.27
CA ALA A 46 21.51 -10.91 23.31
C ALA A 46 20.89 -10.52 21.97
N GLY A 47 20.79 -9.22 21.72
CA GLY A 47 20.51 -8.66 20.41
C GLY A 47 21.70 -8.94 19.48
N SER A 48 21.51 -9.82 18.52
CA SER A 48 22.42 -9.97 17.39
C SER A 48 22.17 -8.84 16.40
N ALA A 49 22.92 -7.75 16.56
CA ALA A 49 23.11 -6.77 15.50
C ALA A 49 24.02 -7.39 14.42
N VAL A 50 23.45 -7.75 13.27
CA VAL A 50 24.23 -8.10 12.08
C VAL A 50 24.61 -6.79 11.41
N ALA A 51 25.90 -6.45 11.49
CA ALA A 51 26.50 -5.35 10.75
C ALA A 51 26.60 -5.72 9.26
N ALA A 52 25.96 -4.93 8.39
CA ALA A 52 26.13 -5.03 6.95
C ALA A 52 27.35 -4.19 6.52
N PRO A 53 28.32 -4.75 5.77
CA PRO A 53 29.32 -3.94 5.08
C PRO A 53 28.76 -3.43 3.75
N SER A 54 28.62 -2.12 3.64
CA SER A 54 28.35 -1.42 2.39
C SER A 54 29.60 -1.43 1.51
N SER A 55 29.54 -2.13 0.38
CA SER A 55 30.49 -1.91 -0.72
C SER A 55 29.77 -2.02 -2.06
N HIS A 56 29.63 -0.89 -2.74
CA HIS A 56 29.16 -0.82 -4.12
C HIS A 56 30.09 -1.61 -5.03
N ARG A 57 29.59 -2.72 -5.58
CA ARG A 57 30.12 -3.35 -6.78
C ARG A 57 29.05 -3.32 -7.85
N SER A 58 29.30 -2.54 -8.89
CA SER A 58 28.61 -2.67 -10.17
C SER A 58 29.15 -3.92 -10.86
N GLY A 59 28.33 -4.96 -10.97
CA GLY A 59 28.66 -6.21 -11.66
C GLY A 59 27.81 -7.39 -11.21
N ALA A 60 26.79 -7.73 -12.01
CA ALA A 60 26.01 -8.98 -12.00
C ALA A 60 25.78 -9.62 -10.60
N SER A 61 24.80 -9.09 -9.86
CA SER A 61 24.48 -9.50 -8.49
C SER A 61 23.38 -10.58 -8.38
N GLY A 62 22.85 -11.08 -9.51
CA GLY A 62 21.75 -12.05 -9.54
C GLY A 62 21.85 -13.29 -8.63
N PRO A 63 23.00 -13.98 -8.43
CA PRO A 63 23.00 -15.19 -7.59
C PRO A 63 22.83 -14.91 -6.09
N SER A 64 23.22 -13.74 -5.59
CA SER A 64 23.11 -13.44 -4.15
C SER A 64 21.72 -12.97 -3.74
N SER A 65 21.05 -12.15 -4.55
CA SER A 65 19.70 -11.67 -4.28
C SER A 65 18.66 -12.78 -4.47
N ILE A 66 18.84 -13.63 -5.49
CA ILE A 66 18.02 -14.86 -5.70
C ILE A 66 18.16 -15.80 -4.50
N ALA A 67 19.38 -16.11 -4.06
CA ALA A 67 19.58 -16.99 -2.90
C ALA A 67 18.96 -16.39 -1.61
N ALA A 68 19.03 -15.07 -1.42
CA ALA A 68 18.39 -14.40 -0.29
C ALA A 68 16.86 -14.46 -0.35
N PHE A 69 16.29 -14.26 -1.54
CA PHE A 69 14.87 -14.42 -1.82
C PHE A 69 14.39 -15.86 -1.54
N GLU A 70 15.11 -16.86 -2.04
CA GLU A 70 14.80 -18.28 -1.83
C GLU A 70 14.83 -18.61 -0.33
N HIS A 71 15.92 -18.25 0.36
CA HIS A 71 16.06 -18.47 1.80
C HIS A 71 14.94 -17.80 2.61
N ALA A 72 14.59 -16.55 2.30
CA ALA A 72 13.52 -15.84 2.98
C ALA A 72 12.13 -16.50 2.74
N THR A 73 11.89 -16.97 1.52
CA THR A 73 10.65 -17.67 1.16
C THR A 73 10.57 -19.04 1.83
N GLU A 74 11.67 -19.78 1.90
CA GLU A 74 11.75 -21.06 2.62
C GLU A 74 11.55 -20.89 4.12
N ALA A 75 12.13 -19.84 4.72
CA ALA A 75 11.94 -19.49 6.12
C ALA A 75 10.46 -19.18 6.43
N ALA A 76 9.78 -18.44 5.55
CA ALA A 76 8.35 -18.14 5.67
C ALA A 76 7.46 -19.40 5.51
N ARG A 77 7.97 -20.49 4.94
CA ARG A 77 7.25 -21.78 4.84
C ARG A 77 7.49 -22.70 6.03
N GLN A 78 8.37 -22.33 6.97
CA GLN A 78 8.62 -23.13 8.16
C GLN A 78 7.48 -22.99 9.17
N PRO A 79 7.05 -24.06 9.86
CA PRO A 79 5.91 -24.05 10.80
C PRO A 79 5.91 -22.96 11.87
N GLY A 80 7.08 -22.37 12.19
CA GLY A 80 7.24 -21.26 13.13
C GLY A 80 7.06 -19.87 12.52
N SER A 81 6.70 -19.75 11.23
CA SER A 81 6.42 -18.46 10.58
C SER A 81 5.11 -17.84 11.10
N GLY A 82 4.89 -16.55 10.81
CA GLY A 82 3.70 -15.83 11.28
C GLY A 82 2.37 -16.42 10.77
N ALA A 83 2.41 -17.18 9.67
CA ALA A 83 1.25 -17.85 9.07
C ALA A 83 1.41 -19.39 8.97
N GLY A 84 2.30 -19.97 9.78
CA GLY A 84 2.53 -21.42 9.80
C GLY A 84 3.36 -21.87 8.61
N GLN A 85 2.74 -22.41 7.56
CA GLN A 85 3.47 -22.89 6.36
C GLN A 85 3.08 -22.16 5.07
N VAL A 86 2.17 -21.18 5.18
CA VAL A 86 1.67 -20.42 4.03
C VAL A 86 2.31 -19.04 4.06
N VAL A 87 2.96 -18.66 2.96
CA VAL A 87 3.63 -17.37 2.86
C VAL A 87 2.60 -16.25 2.66
N THR A 88 2.63 -15.28 3.56
CA THR A 88 1.79 -14.08 3.49
C THR A 88 2.32 -13.05 2.51
N ARG A 89 1.48 -12.07 2.16
CA ARG A 89 1.89 -10.92 1.35
C ARG A 89 3.06 -10.15 1.97
N ALA A 90 3.05 -9.94 3.29
CA ALA A 90 4.09 -9.19 3.97
C ALA A 90 5.43 -9.93 3.93
N GLU A 91 5.43 -11.25 4.17
CA GLU A 91 6.63 -12.08 4.05
C GLU A 91 7.17 -12.10 2.62
N LEU A 92 6.28 -12.24 1.61
CA LEU A 92 6.71 -12.24 0.21
C LEU A 92 7.22 -10.87 -0.25
N ARG A 93 6.61 -9.77 0.23
CA ARG A 93 7.12 -8.42 -0.02
C ARG A 93 8.53 -8.24 0.52
N ASN A 94 8.78 -8.71 1.75
CA ASN A 94 10.11 -8.67 2.34
C ASN A 94 11.11 -9.53 1.56
N ALA A 95 10.72 -10.72 1.11
CA ALA A 95 11.57 -11.60 0.30
C ALA A 95 11.90 -10.98 -1.07
N ILE A 96 10.91 -10.46 -1.78
CA ILE A 96 11.11 -9.79 -3.09
C ILE A 96 11.95 -8.51 -2.93
N GLY A 97 11.91 -7.86 -1.77
CA GLY A 97 12.75 -6.71 -1.45
C GLY A 97 14.26 -6.97 -1.62
N PHE A 98 14.71 -8.23 -1.54
CA PHE A 98 16.11 -8.58 -1.80
C PHE A 98 16.55 -8.31 -3.25
N PHE A 99 15.64 -8.38 -4.23
CA PHE A 99 15.92 -8.02 -5.63
C PHE A 99 16.15 -6.52 -5.84
N LEU A 100 15.83 -5.68 -4.85
CA LEU A 100 16.04 -4.23 -4.94
C LEU A 100 17.18 -3.76 -4.02
N HIS A 101 17.71 -4.64 -3.16
CA HIS A 101 18.62 -4.23 -2.09
C HIS A 101 20.09 -4.18 -2.52
N ASP A 102 20.45 -4.88 -3.59
CA ASP A 102 21.83 -4.97 -4.06
C ASP A 102 22.24 -3.76 -4.94
N ASP A 103 21.52 -3.51 -6.04
CA ASP A 103 21.82 -2.42 -6.98
C ASP A 103 20.64 -1.48 -7.25
N GLY A 104 19.50 -1.70 -6.60
CA GLY A 104 18.29 -0.89 -6.76
C GLY A 104 17.52 -1.16 -8.05
N ALA A 105 17.86 -2.22 -8.79
CA ALA A 105 17.20 -2.63 -10.01
C ALA A 105 16.89 -4.13 -9.99
N VAL A 106 15.80 -4.53 -10.65
CA VAL A 106 15.51 -5.95 -10.86
C VAL A 106 16.10 -6.37 -12.21
N ASP A 107 17.13 -7.23 -12.17
CA ASP A 107 17.87 -7.65 -13.36
C ASP A 107 17.14 -8.73 -14.18
N ALA A 108 17.75 -9.19 -15.28
CA ALA A 108 17.13 -10.22 -16.12
C ALA A 108 17.06 -11.60 -15.44
N GLY A 109 18.04 -11.94 -14.60
CA GLY A 109 18.08 -13.20 -13.86
C GLY A 109 17.01 -13.26 -12.78
N GLU A 110 16.86 -12.20 -12.00
CA GLU A 110 15.84 -12.10 -10.95
C GLU A 110 14.42 -12.11 -11.52
N ARG A 111 14.18 -11.36 -12.62
CA ARG A 111 12.90 -11.41 -13.35
C ARG A 111 12.60 -12.81 -13.86
N GLY A 112 13.59 -13.47 -14.46
CA GLY A 112 13.45 -14.83 -14.96
C GLY A 112 13.13 -15.83 -13.84
N HIS A 113 13.81 -15.69 -12.69
CA HIS A 113 13.59 -16.52 -11.52
C HIS A 113 12.18 -16.35 -10.94
N LEU A 114 11.75 -15.10 -10.69
CA LEU A 114 10.40 -14.84 -10.19
C LEU A 114 9.32 -15.32 -11.18
N GLY A 115 9.56 -15.16 -12.49
CA GLY A 115 8.67 -15.67 -13.53
C GLY A 115 8.56 -17.21 -13.52
N ALA A 116 9.67 -17.91 -13.28
CA ALA A 116 9.68 -19.36 -13.13
C ALA A 116 8.90 -19.80 -11.88
N CYS A 117 9.11 -19.15 -10.74
CA CYS A 117 8.35 -19.40 -9.50
C CYS A 117 6.85 -19.21 -9.70
N LEU A 118 6.43 -18.11 -10.34
CA LEU A 118 5.00 -17.83 -10.62
C LEU A 118 4.37 -18.82 -11.61
N SER A 119 5.17 -19.48 -12.43
CA SER A 119 4.72 -20.51 -13.37
C SER A 119 4.70 -21.91 -12.78
N ASP A 120 5.27 -22.11 -11.58
CA ASP A 120 5.30 -23.39 -10.87
C ASP A 120 4.10 -23.46 -9.88
N PRO A 121 3.10 -24.31 -10.15
CA PRO A 121 1.96 -24.49 -9.27
C PRO A 121 2.38 -24.89 -7.85
N GLY A 122 3.40 -25.75 -7.71
CA GLY A 122 3.88 -26.22 -6.41
C GLY A 122 4.48 -25.10 -5.56
N TRP A 123 5.11 -24.12 -6.21
CA TRP A 123 5.55 -22.90 -5.53
C TRP A 123 4.34 -22.05 -5.12
N THR A 124 3.37 -21.85 -6.01
CA THR A 124 2.20 -21.00 -5.72
C THR A 124 1.23 -21.56 -4.69
N ASP A 125 1.13 -22.89 -4.54
CA ASP A 125 0.20 -23.56 -3.60
C ASP A 125 0.45 -23.20 -2.14
N GLY A 126 1.68 -22.81 -1.78
CA GLY A 126 2.03 -22.37 -0.43
C GLY A 126 1.98 -20.86 -0.22
N LEU A 127 1.32 -20.11 -1.09
CA LEU A 127 1.13 -18.66 -0.96
C LEU A 127 -0.33 -18.31 -0.67
N THR A 128 -0.53 -17.26 0.12
CA THR A 128 -1.86 -16.64 0.22
C THR A 128 -2.24 -15.94 -1.09
N GLY A 129 -3.53 -15.82 -1.39
CA GLY A 129 -4.02 -15.06 -2.56
C GLY A 129 -3.45 -13.62 -2.67
N PRO A 130 -3.41 -12.82 -1.57
CA PRO A 130 -2.76 -11.51 -1.58
C PRO A 130 -1.26 -11.53 -1.89
N ALA A 131 -0.55 -12.61 -1.55
CA ALA A 131 0.86 -12.79 -1.88
C ALA A 131 1.05 -13.09 -3.38
N ILE A 132 0.24 -14.00 -3.94
CA ILE A 132 0.23 -14.27 -5.40
C ILE A 132 -0.05 -12.99 -6.17
N HIS A 133 -1.05 -12.21 -5.75
CA HIS A 133 -1.37 -10.92 -6.35
C HIS A 133 -0.19 -9.94 -6.28
N TYR A 134 0.51 -9.86 -5.14
CA TYR A 134 1.71 -9.02 -4.99
C TYR A 134 2.80 -9.41 -6.00
N ALA A 135 3.21 -10.68 -6.02
CA ALA A 135 4.29 -11.14 -6.89
C ALA A 135 3.92 -11.00 -8.38
N THR A 136 2.67 -11.25 -8.74
CA THR A 136 2.19 -11.05 -10.12
C THR A 136 2.25 -9.58 -10.52
N ALA A 137 1.81 -8.67 -9.63
CA ALA A 137 1.87 -7.23 -9.88
C ALA A 137 3.32 -6.71 -9.94
N PHE A 138 4.21 -7.24 -9.11
CA PHE A 138 5.64 -6.94 -9.12
C PHE A 138 6.31 -7.40 -10.43
N ALA A 139 6.09 -8.66 -10.84
CA ALA A 139 6.61 -9.20 -12.09
C ALA A 139 6.09 -8.43 -13.32
N ALA A 140 4.83 -8.01 -13.29
CA ALA A 140 4.28 -7.14 -14.33
C ALA A 140 5.02 -5.79 -14.35
N LEU A 141 5.22 -5.17 -13.19
CA LEU A 141 5.88 -3.86 -13.06
C LEU A 141 7.31 -3.89 -13.61
N TYR A 142 8.09 -4.91 -13.25
CA TYR A 142 9.46 -5.15 -13.70
C TYR A 142 9.51 -6.07 -14.91
N THR A 143 8.76 -5.77 -15.97
CA THR A 143 8.84 -6.52 -17.24
C THR A 143 10.07 -6.16 -18.08
N ASP A 144 10.45 -7.01 -19.01
CA ASP A 144 11.44 -6.78 -20.07
C ASP A 144 10.85 -6.11 -21.33
N ALA A 145 9.54 -5.86 -21.35
CA ALA A 145 8.92 -5.12 -22.43
C ALA A 145 9.54 -3.73 -22.60
N ALA A 146 9.59 -3.28 -23.86
CA ALA A 146 10.05 -1.94 -24.20
C ALA A 146 9.26 -0.87 -23.41
N VAL A 147 9.96 0.17 -22.97
CA VAL A 147 9.38 1.30 -22.24
C VAL A 147 8.30 1.95 -23.13
N ALA A 148 7.08 1.99 -22.60
CA ALA A 148 5.94 2.53 -23.32
C ALA A 148 5.94 4.05 -23.29
N LEU A 149 5.65 4.67 -24.45
CA LEU A 149 5.38 6.11 -24.50
C LEU A 149 3.93 6.35 -24.09
N VAL A 150 3.73 7.14 -23.05
CA VAL A 150 2.40 7.44 -22.49
C VAL A 150 2.04 8.89 -22.80
N ALA A 151 0.91 9.15 -23.45
CA ALA A 151 0.33 10.50 -23.50
C ALA A 151 -0.47 10.72 -22.22
N MET A 152 -0.20 11.83 -21.54
CA MET A 152 -0.89 12.24 -20.32
C MET A 152 -1.94 13.29 -20.64
N ASP A 153 -3.13 13.13 -20.07
CA ASP A 153 -4.27 14.01 -20.19
C ASP A 153 -4.70 14.48 -18.78
N ASP A 154 -4.93 15.79 -18.64
CA ASP A 154 -5.47 16.36 -17.41
C ASP A 154 -6.96 16.07 -17.29
N ILE A 155 -7.39 15.66 -16.10
CA ILE A 155 -8.81 15.46 -15.82
C ILE A 155 -9.45 16.80 -15.45
N GLN A 156 -10.38 17.24 -16.31
CA GLN A 156 -11.06 18.53 -16.17
C GLN A 156 -12.34 18.46 -15.32
N ALA A 157 -12.79 17.26 -14.94
CA ALA A 157 -13.99 17.09 -14.13
C ALA A 157 -13.72 17.54 -12.67
N PRO A 158 -14.71 18.13 -11.98
CA PRO A 158 -14.58 18.48 -10.57
C PRO A 158 -14.22 17.25 -9.73
N LEU A 159 -13.22 17.38 -8.84
CA LEU A 159 -12.75 16.25 -8.02
C LEU A 159 -13.83 15.67 -7.11
N VAL A 160 -14.75 16.51 -6.62
CA VAL A 160 -15.91 16.05 -5.83
C VAL A 160 -16.85 15.15 -6.65
N ASP A 161 -16.97 15.37 -7.96
CA ASP A 161 -17.80 14.53 -8.83
C ASP A 161 -17.12 13.18 -9.12
N LEU A 162 -15.79 13.16 -9.08
CA LEU A 162 -15.00 11.94 -9.30
C LEU A 162 -14.85 11.10 -8.03
N LEU A 163 -14.59 11.75 -6.89
CA LEU A 163 -14.31 11.12 -5.61
C LEU A 163 -15.55 11.06 -4.70
N GLY A 164 -16.67 11.65 -5.08
CA GLY A 164 -17.97 11.49 -4.43
C GLY A 164 -18.18 12.22 -3.10
N ALA A 165 -17.14 12.77 -2.48
CA ALA A 165 -17.24 13.51 -1.21
C ALA A 165 -16.25 14.69 -1.16
N PRO A 166 -16.67 15.89 -0.73
CA PRO A 166 -15.75 17.01 -0.51
C PRO A 166 -15.01 16.87 0.82
N GLY A 167 -13.79 17.39 0.89
CA GLY A 167 -12.99 17.41 2.12
C GLY A 167 -11.48 17.54 1.88
N ALA A 168 -10.70 17.10 2.86
CA ALA A 168 -9.25 17.19 2.85
C ALA A 168 -8.62 16.45 1.66
N LEU A 169 -9.10 15.25 1.34
CA LEU A 169 -8.57 14.45 0.23
C LEU A 169 -8.86 15.12 -1.11
N THR A 170 -10.13 15.48 -1.39
CA THR A 170 -10.45 16.19 -2.65
C THR A 170 -9.70 17.51 -2.84
N SER A 171 -9.27 18.16 -1.74
CA SER A 171 -8.54 19.42 -1.81
C SER A 171 -7.02 19.22 -1.92
N SER A 172 -6.52 18.03 -1.61
CA SER A 172 -5.09 17.67 -1.59
C SER A 172 -4.71 16.68 -2.70
N VAL A 173 -5.50 16.57 -3.77
CA VAL A 173 -5.23 15.62 -4.87
C VAL A 173 -5.20 16.26 -6.24
N TRP A 174 -4.33 15.72 -7.09
CA TRP A 174 -4.31 15.99 -8.52
C TRP A 174 -4.38 14.67 -9.28
N ILE A 175 -5.33 14.58 -10.21
CA ILE A 175 -5.56 13.41 -11.05
C ILE A 175 -5.14 13.67 -12.49
N GLN A 176 -4.37 12.73 -13.05
CA GLN A 176 -4.09 12.67 -14.48
C GLN A 176 -4.29 11.25 -15.01
N GLU A 177 -4.65 11.14 -16.28
CA GLU A 177 -4.79 9.86 -16.96
C GLU A 177 -3.78 9.74 -18.09
N GLY A 178 -3.31 8.52 -18.34
CA GLY A 178 -2.29 8.22 -19.31
C GLY A 178 -2.70 7.07 -20.23
N ARG A 179 -2.40 7.20 -21.52
CA ARG A 179 -2.61 6.14 -22.53
C ARG A 179 -1.33 5.88 -23.30
N VAL A 180 -1.02 4.59 -23.50
CA VAL A 180 0.11 4.19 -24.36
C VAL A 180 -0.21 4.57 -25.82
N THR A 181 0.66 5.38 -26.44
CA THR A 181 0.39 6.00 -27.75
C THR A 181 0.93 5.23 -28.95
N SER A 182 1.88 4.31 -28.74
CA SER A 182 2.52 3.54 -29.81
C SER A 182 2.12 2.06 -29.74
N ALA A 183 2.28 1.35 -30.86
CA ALA A 183 1.94 -0.08 -30.99
C ALA A 183 2.84 -1.02 -30.17
N GLY A 184 3.81 -0.50 -29.41
CA GLY A 184 4.79 -1.29 -28.65
C GLY A 184 4.84 -0.91 -27.18
N GLY A 185 4.97 -1.93 -26.33
CA GLY A 185 5.16 -1.78 -24.89
C GLY A 185 3.89 -1.94 -24.07
N VAL A 186 4.12 -2.05 -22.77
CA VAL A 186 3.13 -2.09 -21.69
C VAL A 186 3.69 -1.23 -20.55
N LEU A 187 2.81 -0.71 -19.71
CA LEU A 187 3.19 0.12 -18.56
C LEU A 187 4.06 -0.69 -17.60
N SER A 188 5.36 -0.38 -17.59
CA SER A 188 6.40 -0.92 -16.70
C SER A 188 6.86 0.12 -15.70
N GLN A 189 7.76 -0.25 -14.78
CA GLN A 189 8.39 0.65 -13.82
C GLN A 189 8.94 1.93 -14.47
N ALA A 190 9.73 1.75 -15.54
CA ALA A 190 10.29 2.87 -16.29
C ALA A 190 9.22 3.70 -17.00
N SER A 191 8.18 3.06 -17.53
CA SER A 191 7.10 3.74 -18.24
C SER A 191 6.24 4.59 -17.29
N LEU A 192 5.93 4.07 -16.10
CA LEU A 192 5.15 4.79 -15.09
C LEU A 192 5.91 5.99 -14.55
N ARG A 193 7.20 5.85 -14.24
CA ARG A 193 8.05 6.97 -13.82
C ARG A 193 8.12 8.04 -14.92
N ALA A 194 8.42 7.65 -16.16
CA ALA A 194 8.47 8.59 -17.29
C ALA A 194 7.11 9.23 -17.63
N ALA A 195 6.00 8.55 -17.35
CA ALA A 195 4.66 9.12 -17.48
C ALA A 195 4.37 10.14 -16.38
N TYR A 196 4.69 9.80 -15.13
CA TYR A 196 4.56 10.70 -13.98
C TYR A 196 5.38 11.97 -14.15
N ASP A 197 6.67 11.84 -14.49
CA ASP A 197 7.57 12.99 -14.65
C ASP A 197 7.04 13.97 -15.72
N ARG A 198 6.45 13.46 -16.80
CA ARG A 198 5.84 14.30 -17.86
C ARG A 198 4.51 14.92 -17.44
N GLY A 199 3.71 14.17 -16.68
CA GLY A 199 2.40 14.61 -16.23
C GLY A 199 2.46 15.67 -15.15
N PHE A 200 3.21 15.39 -14.08
CA PHE A 200 3.24 16.20 -12.87
C PHE A 200 4.48 17.08 -12.75
N ARG A 201 5.47 16.92 -13.65
CA ARG A 201 6.74 17.70 -13.64
C ARG A 201 7.50 17.59 -12.31
N SER A 202 7.33 16.45 -11.63
CA SER A 202 7.94 16.11 -10.35
C SER A 202 8.72 14.81 -10.53
N ASN A 203 9.75 14.62 -9.71
CA ASN A 203 10.38 13.31 -9.60
C ASN A 203 9.50 12.40 -8.73
N VAL A 204 9.49 11.11 -9.05
CA VAL A 204 8.85 10.06 -8.27
C VAL A 204 9.85 8.98 -7.91
N SER A 205 9.66 8.37 -6.74
CA SER A 205 10.39 7.18 -6.33
C SER A 205 9.91 5.95 -7.11
N THR A 206 10.40 4.80 -6.71
CA THR A 206 10.07 3.51 -7.28
C THR A 206 8.63 3.14 -6.90
N PHE A 207 7.77 2.90 -7.89
CA PHE A 207 6.45 2.31 -7.66
C PHE A 207 6.56 0.90 -7.06
N ASP A 208 5.71 0.62 -6.08
CA ASP A 208 5.60 -0.66 -5.36
C ASP A 208 4.14 -1.15 -5.43
N PRO A 209 3.85 -2.44 -5.73
CA PRO A 209 2.48 -2.93 -5.76
C PRO A 209 1.78 -2.78 -4.41
N ILE A 210 0.60 -2.15 -4.42
CA ILE A 210 -0.24 -1.93 -3.24
C ILE A 210 -1.58 -2.66 -3.41
N ASN A 211 -2.19 -3.12 -2.31
CA ASN A 211 -3.56 -3.62 -2.34
C ASN A 211 -4.56 -2.57 -1.85
N VAL A 212 -5.86 -2.79 -2.08
CA VAL A 212 -6.92 -1.83 -1.71
C VAL A 212 -6.93 -1.49 -0.22
N ARG A 213 -6.66 -2.47 0.66
CA ARG A 213 -6.63 -2.27 2.11
C ARG A 213 -5.44 -1.40 2.55
N GLU A 214 -4.26 -1.68 2.00
CA GLU A 214 -3.06 -0.87 2.25
C GLU A 214 -3.25 0.55 1.72
N LEU A 215 -3.84 0.68 0.53
CA LEU A 215 -4.14 1.98 -0.05
C LEU A 215 -5.16 2.76 0.80
N ALA A 216 -6.20 2.11 1.31
CA ALA A 216 -7.17 2.73 2.21
C ALA A 216 -6.48 3.29 3.46
N ASN A 217 -5.57 2.51 4.05
CA ASN A 217 -4.79 2.95 5.22
C ASN A 217 -3.92 4.17 4.88
N GLU A 218 -3.28 4.19 3.72
CA GLU A 218 -2.46 5.34 3.32
C GLU A 218 -3.29 6.59 3.05
N LEU A 219 -4.41 6.45 2.34
CA LEU A 219 -5.31 7.58 2.08
C LEU A 219 -6.04 8.09 3.33
N SER A 220 -6.09 7.29 4.40
CA SER A 220 -6.65 7.73 5.70
C SER A 220 -5.67 8.53 6.54
N GLY A 221 -4.41 8.67 6.09
CA GLY A 221 -3.37 9.44 6.77
C GLY A 221 -3.66 10.95 6.79
N ARG A 222 -2.89 11.68 7.60
CA ARG A 222 -2.97 13.14 7.64
C ARG A 222 -2.43 13.72 6.33
N LEU A 223 -3.26 14.51 5.65
CA LEU A 223 -2.91 15.26 4.44
C LEU A 223 -2.57 16.71 4.74
N GLU A 224 -2.12 17.44 3.72
CA GLU A 224 -1.82 18.87 3.81
C GLU A 224 -3.02 19.66 4.37
N LEU A 225 -4.22 19.36 3.89
CA LEU A 225 -5.45 20.10 4.23
C LEU A 225 -6.32 19.40 5.28
N GLY A 226 -5.78 18.41 6.01
CA GLY A 226 -6.44 17.79 7.16
C GLY A 226 -6.53 16.28 7.10
N MET A 227 -7.43 15.72 7.92
CA MET A 227 -7.72 14.29 7.94
C MET A 227 -8.87 13.98 6.97
N PRO A 228 -8.69 13.06 6.01
CA PRO A 228 -9.77 12.58 5.17
C PRO A 228 -10.84 11.87 5.99
N THR A 229 -12.09 12.03 5.56
CA THR A 229 -13.22 11.24 6.06
C THR A 229 -13.24 9.86 5.39
N GLN A 230 -13.94 8.91 5.99
CA GLN A 230 -14.10 7.58 5.40
C GLN A 230 -14.78 7.64 4.02
N ASP A 231 -15.78 8.52 3.85
CA ASP A 231 -16.49 8.69 2.57
C ASP A 231 -15.55 9.18 1.45
N GLU A 232 -14.59 10.05 1.77
CA GLU A 232 -13.56 10.50 0.82
C GLU A 232 -12.63 9.35 0.40
N VAL A 233 -12.19 8.55 1.38
CA VAL A 233 -11.32 7.39 1.11
C VAL A 233 -12.06 6.36 0.26
N ASP A 234 -13.30 6.01 0.64
CA ASP A 234 -14.12 5.03 -0.08
C ASP A 234 -14.41 5.48 -1.52
N GLY A 235 -14.69 6.78 -1.70
CA GLY A 235 -14.90 7.37 -3.02
C GLY A 235 -13.65 7.36 -3.91
N ALA A 236 -12.47 7.64 -3.34
CA ALA A 236 -11.21 7.51 -4.07
C ALA A 236 -10.90 6.05 -4.47
N LEU A 237 -11.15 5.10 -3.57
CA LEU A 237 -10.99 3.67 -3.88
C LEU A 237 -11.97 3.22 -4.97
N ALA A 238 -13.23 3.66 -4.90
CA ALA A 238 -14.23 3.36 -5.92
C ALA A 238 -13.82 3.94 -7.29
N TYR A 239 -13.34 5.18 -7.33
CA TYR A 239 -12.88 5.81 -8.57
C TYR A 239 -11.70 5.06 -9.21
N LEU A 240 -10.76 4.57 -8.40
CA LEU A 240 -9.60 3.80 -8.87
C LEU A 240 -9.98 2.39 -9.33
N THR A 241 -10.86 1.70 -8.60
CA THR A 241 -11.10 0.25 -8.77
C THR A 241 -12.36 -0.10 -9.55
N GLN A 242 -13.33 0.81 -9.64
CA GLN A 242 -14.66 0.55 -10.23
C GLN A 242 -15.05 1.55 -11.33
N GLY A 243 -14.16 2.50 -11.66
CA GLY A 243 -14.42 3.49 -12.70
C GLY A 243 -14.54 2.90 -14.12
N PRO A 244 -14.71 3.75 -15.16
CA PRO A 244 -14.92 3.32 -16.55
C PRO A 244 -13.80 2.44 -17.14
N ARG A 245 -12.63 2.46 -16.49
CA ARG A 245 -11.46 1.61 -16.76
C ARG A 245 -10.94 1.16 -15.40
N PRO A 246 -11.48 0.07 -14.84
CA PRO A 246 -11.09 -0.37 -13.50
C PRO A 246 -9.61 -0.78 -13.50
N ALA A 247 -8.91 -0.41 -12.44
CA ALA A 247 -7.54 -0.86 -12.23
C ALA A 247 -7.51 -2.39 -12.02
N ALA A 248 -6.65 -3.07 -12.76
CA ALA A 248 -6.27 -4.44 -12.43
C ALA A 248 -5.11 -4.48 -11.43
N GLN A 249 -4.26 -3.44 -11.46
CA GLN A 249 -3.08 -3.32 -10.62
C GLN A 249 -3.03 -1.91 -10.02
N LEU A 250 -2.70 -1.83 -8.74
CA LEU A 250 -2.45 -0.58 -8.04
C LEU A 250 -0.98 -0.55 -7.63
N TYR A 251 -0.33 0.57 -7.88
CA TYR A 251 1.02 0.83 -7.41
C TYR A 251 1.06 2.12 -6.62
N LEU A 252 1.92 2.19 -5.61
CA LEU A 252 2.16 3.39 -4.82
C LEU A 252 3.62 3.81 -4.99
N ALA A 253 3.87 5.10 -5.09
CA ALA A 253 5.19 5.69 -4.94
C ALA A 253 5.12 6.96 -4.12
N SER A 254 6.26 7.40 -3.62
CA SER A 254 6.43 8.72 -2.99
C SER A 254 7.02 9.71 -3.99
N TRP A 255 6.78 11.00 -3.77
CA TRP A 255 7.36 12.07 -4.58
C TRP A 255 7.73 13.25 -3.69
N ILE A 256 8.70 14.02 -4.16
CA ILE A 256 9.14 15.27 -3.52
C ILE A 256 9.58 16.23 -4.63
N THR A 257 9.18 17.49 -4.51
CA THR A 257 9.60 18.57 -5.40
C THR A 257 9.91 19.81 -4.59
N ALA A 258 11.10 20.36 -4.83
CA ALA A 258 11.50 21.66 -4.30
C ALA A 258 10.82 22.79 -5.05
N ASN A 259 10.28 23.78 -4.32
CA ASN A 259 9.73 25.02 -4.86
C ASN A 259 8.62 24.84 -5.93
N ARG A 260 7.80 23.80 -5.79
CA ARG A 260 6.68 23.57 -6.72
C ARG A 260 5.73 24.77 -6.67
N ASP A 261 5.39 25.29 -7.85
CA ASP A 261 4.49 26.43 -8.02
C ASP A 261 4.88 27.71 -7.25
N GLY A 262 6.18 27.87 -6.97
CA GLY A 262 6.73 29.05 -6.30
C GLY A 262 6.50 29.09 -4.78
N ALA A 263 6.00 28.00 -4.19
CA ALA A 263 5.93 27.85 -2.74
C ALA A 263 7.34 27.70 -2.13
N PRO A 264 7.64 28.31 -0.97
CA PRO A 264 8.89 28.06 -0.28
C PRO A 264 8.91 26.66 0.33
N GLY A 265 10.04 25.95 0.19
CA GLY A 265 10.26 24.63 0.81
C GLY A 265 10.10 23.46 -0.16
N ASP A 266 10.23 22.25 0.39
CA ASP A 266 9.98 21.02 -0.35
C ASP A 266 8.52 20.60 -0.13
N ILE A 267 7.80 20.28 -1.21
CA ILE A 267 6.47 19.69 -1.11
C ILE A 267 6.57 18.24 -1.52
N GLY A 268 5.88 17.36 -0.80
CA GLY A 268 5.89 15.94 -1.11
C GLY A 268 4.57 15.25 -0.83
N GLY A 269 4.56 14.00 -1.25
CA GLY A 269 3.53 13.07 -0.85
C GLY A 269 3.61 11.74 -1.55
N VAL A 270 2.43 11.18 -1.84
CA VAL A 270 2.30 9.89 -2.48
C VAL A 270 1.58 10.01 -3.80
N VAL A 271 1.84 9.09 -4.71
CA VAL A 271 1.08 8.94 -5.94
C VAL A 271 0.66 7.50 -6.10
N VAL A 272 -0.63 7.32 -6.41
CA VAL A 272 -1.21 6.03 -6.74
C VAL A 272 -1.28 5.90 -8.25
N ALA A 273 -0.76 4.82 -8.81
CA ALA A 273 -0.91 4.46 -10.21
C ALA A 273 -1.92 3.29 -10.34
N ALA A 274 -3.10 3.59 -10.83
CA ALA A 274 -4.12 2.60 -11.19
C ALA A 274 -3.93 2.17 -12.65
N VAL A 275 -3.45 0.94 -12.85
CA VAL A 275 -3.09 0.40 -14.17
C VAL A 275 -4.14 -0.59 -14.65
N SER A 276 -4.56 -0.46 -15.90
CA SER A 276 -5.52 -1.36 -16.55
C SER A 276 -4.96 -2.78 -16.75
N ALA A 277 -5.85 -3.76 -16.94
CA ALA A 277 -5.46 -5.17 -17.13
C ALA A 277 -4.52 -5.40 -18.33
N ASP A 278 -4.74 -4.69 -19.44
CA ASP A 278 -3.87 -4.72 -20.62
C ASP A 278 -2.60 -3.88 -20.46
N ARG A 279 -2.46 -3.18 -19.34
CA ARG A 279 -1.35 -2.29 -19.00
C ARG A 279 -1.09 -1.22 -20.06
N ARG A 280 -2.16 -0.72 -20.69
CA ARG A 280 -2.10 0.36 -21.68
C ARG A 280 -2.74 1.66 -21.23
N PHE A 281 -3.36 1.66 -20.06
CA PHE A 281 -3.95 2.82 -19.43
C PHE A 281 -3.47 2.92 -17.97
N VAL A 282 -3.16 4.13 -17.54
CA VAL A 282 -2.88 4.46 -16.14
C VAL A 282 -3.72 5.64 -15.72
N ARG A 283 -4.20 5.61 -14.48
CA ARG A 283 -4.72 6.79 -13.79
C ARG A 283 -3.82 7.06 -12.59
N PHE A 284 -3.24 8.25 -12.56
CA PHE A 284 -2.50 8.73 -11.40
C PHE A 284 -3.40 9.56 -10.50
N ILE A 285 -3.31 9.33 -9.19
CA ILE A 285 -3.81 10.24 -8.17
C ILE A 285 -2.60 10.63 -7.32
N GLU A 286 -2.10 11.84 -7.53
CA GLU A 286 -1.08 12.48 -6.69
C GLU A 286 -1.78 13.06 -5.46
N VAL A 287 -1.31 12.70 -4.26
CA VAL A 287 -1.85 13.13 -2.96
C VAL A 287 -0.78 13.93 -2.23
N HIS A 288 -1.15 15.11 -1.72
CA HIS A 288 -0.26 16.05 -1.04
C HIS A 288 -0.38 15.87 0.48
N VAL A 289 0.74 15.66 1.17
CA VAL A 289 0.80 15.42 2.64
C VAL A 289 1.64 16.46 3.40
N TRP A 290 2.19 17.46 2.70
CA TRP A 290 3.18 18.46 3.17
C TRP A 290 4.61 17.92 3.28
N GLY A 291 5.58 18.70 2.82
CA GLY A 291 7.02 18.49 3.02
C GLY A 291 7.61 19.69 3.78
N GLU A 292 8.68 19.47 4.52
CA GLU A 292 9.38 20.49 5.33
C GLU A 292 10.19 21.49 4.49
#